data_AF-A0A7D7LMP6-F1
#
_entry.id   AF-A0A7D7LMP6-F1
#
_cell.length_a   1.000
_cell.length_b   1.000
_cell.length_c   1.000
_cell.angle_alpha   90.00
_cell.angle_beta   90.00
_cell.angle_gamma   90.00
#
_symmetry.space_group_name_H-M   'P 1'
#
loop_
_entity.id
_entity.type
_entity.pdbx_description
1 polymer ?
#
loop_
_entity_poly.entity_id
_entity_poly.type
_entity_poly.pdbx_seq_one_letter_code
_entity_poly.pdbx_strand_id
1 'polypeptide(L)'
;MLAQNNFKDKISLLLLFICSLSFSQSVDLSAVWINGGQYYEGKINTGTDLKLYITHSSQSTEADLVYNVAGYSTVRTNATPFNGVITITGQKKTKSEVIITGHYSLSEEGAGRHSGAFKGDLTGFIAVNDLGNPTGDHQTSFSGSWQSRDATLLFKTNWKNK
;
A
#
# COMPACT_ATOMS: atom_id res chain seq x y z
N MET A 1 -25.08 -31.92 50.74
CA MET A 1 -24.92 -32.32 49.32
C MET A 1 -25.46 -31.19 48.47
N LEU A 2 -24.81 -30.56 47.50
CA LEU A 2 -23.49 -30.67 46.85
C LEU A 2 -23.24 -29.25 46.30
N ALA A 3 -22.31 -28.49 46.90
CA ALA A 3 -21.79 -27.28 46.29
C ALA A 3 -20.38 -27.60 45.82
N GLN A 4 -20.26 -28.37 44.75
CA GLN A 4 -18.98 -28.55 44.08
C GLN A 4 -19.02 -27.99 42.66
N ASN A 5 -17.97 -27.23 42.37
CA ASN A 5 -17.45 -26.89 41.05
C ASN A 5 -18.21 -25.82 40.27
N ASN A 6 -17.95 -24.56 40.64
CA ASN A 6 -18.18 -23.40 39.75
C ASN A 6 -16.88 -22.69 39.36
N PHE A 7 -15.71 -23.15 39.84
CA PHE A 7 -14.42 -22.47 39.59
C PHE A 7 -13.68 -23.06 38.39
N LYS A 8 -13.61 -24.40 38.28
CA LYS A 8 -13.01 -25.10 37.12
C LYS A 8 -13.74 -24.78 35.82
N ASP A 9 -15.07 -24.75 35.84
CA ASP A 9 -15.89 -24.50 34.65
C ASP A 9 -15.73 -23.07 34.14
N LYS A 10 -15.57 -22.10 35.05
CA LYS A 10 -15.29 -20.69 34.72
C LYS A 10 -13.87 -20.50 34.15
N ILE A 11 -12.88 -21.24 34.66
CA ILE A 11 -11.51 -21.22 34.11
C ILE A 11 -11.46 -21.85 32.72
N SER A 12 -12.19 -22.95 32.52
CA SER A 12 -12.29 -23.61 31.21
C SER A 12 -12.95 -22.69 30.17
N LEU A 13 -14.00 -21.96 30.57
CA LEU A 13 -14.66 -20.98 29.71
C LEU A 13 -13.74 -19.79 29.37
N LEU A 14 -12.94 -19.34 30.35
CA LEU A 14 -11.96 -18.27 30.15
C LEU A 14 -10.82 -18.70 29.21
N LEU A 15 -10.34 -19.95 29.31
CA LEU A 15 -9.32 -20.49 28.40
C LEU A 15 -9.82 -20.62 26.95
N LEU A 16 -11.07 -21.04 26.75
CA LEU A 16 -11.69 -21.11 25.42
C LEU A 16 -11.88 -19.73 24.79
N PHE A 17 -12.01 -18.67 25.61
CA PHE A 17 -12.12 -17.30 25.14
C PHE A 17 -10.77 -16.68 24.73
N ILE A 18 -9.66 -17.11 25.34
CA ILE A 18 -8.33 -16.57 25.03
C ILE A 18 -7.75 -17.21 23.75
N CYS A 19 -8.10 -18.48 23.46
CA CYS A 19 -7.59 -19.20 22.28
C CYS A 19 -8.24 -18.79 20.94
N SER A 20 -9.33 -18.02 20.94
CA SER A 20 -9.99 -17.56 19.70
C SER A 20 -9.43 -16.23 19.18
N LEU A 21 -8.58 -15.56 19.95
CA LEU A 21 -7.89 -14.33 19.52
C LEU A 21 -6.64 -14.67 18.72
N SER A 22 -6.84 -15.29 17.56
CA SER A 22 -5.78 -15.37 16.55
C SER A 22 -5.62 -13.98 15.91
N PHE A 23 -4.73 -13.17 16.47
CA PHE A 23 -4.28 -11.93 15.83
C PHE A 23 -3.52 -12.31 14.55
N SER A 24 -4.20 -12.26 13.40
CA SER A 24 -3.53 -12.32 12.11
C SER A 24 -2.75 -11.02 11.94
N GLN A 25 -1.46 -11.04 12.24
CA GLN A 25 -0.59 -9.90 11.92
C GLN A 25 -0.58 -9.74 10.40
N SER A 26 -1.02 -8.57 9.92
CA SER A 26 -0.89 -8.25 8.50
C SER A 26 0.59 -8.23 8.13
N VAL A 27 0.94 -8.80 6.98
CA VAL A 27 2.31 -8.69 6.46
C VAL A 27 2.59 -7.21 6.18
N ASP A 28 3.67 -6.67 6.75
CA ASP A 28 4.11 -5.30 6.44
C ASP A 28 4.64 -5.25 5.00
N LEU A 29 3.98 -4.46 4.16
CA LEU A 29 4.31 -4.29 2.75
C LEU A 29 5.11 -3.00 2.47
N SER A 30 5.61 -2.31 3.50
CA SER A 30 6.36 -1.05 3.35
C SER A 30 7.55 -1.20 2.39
N ALA A 31 8.27 -2.31 2.46
CA ALA A 31 9.39 -2.61 1.58
C ALA A 31 8.98 -2.81 0.10
N VAL A 32 7.78 -3.34 -0.14
CA VAL A 32 7.22 -3.51 -1.51
C VAL A 32 7.04 -2.15 -2.17
N TRP A 33 6.56 -1.15 -1.42
CA TRP A 33 6.33 0.19 -1.97
C TRP A 33 7.63 0.89 -2.37
N ILE A 34 8.72 0.67 -1.64
CA ILE A 34 10.05 1.21 -1.98
C ILE A 34 10.64 0.55 -3.24
N ASN A 35 10.13 -0.63 -3.65
CA ASN A 35 10.48 -1.31 -4.89
C ASN A 35 12.01 -1.50 -5.07
N GLY A 36 12.69 -1.90 -3.99
CA GLY A 36 14.15 -2.07 -4.00
C GLY A 36 14.94 -0.80 -4.38
N GLY A 37 14.33 0.39 -4.19
CA GLY A 37 14.89 1.68 -4.59
C GLY A 37 14.76 2.01 -6.09
N GLN A 38 14.09 1.15 -6.87
CA GLN A 38 13.80 1.40 -8.28
C GLN A 38 12.52 2.22 -8.44
N TYR A 39 12.45 2.99 -9.52
CA TYR A 39 11.23 3.73 -9.85
C TYR A 39 10.14 2.83 -10.42
N TYR A 40 8.89 3.22 -10.20
CA TYR A 40 7.77 2.78 -11.00
C TYR A 40 7.79 3.54 -12.32
N GLU A 41 7.70 2.82 -13.43
CA GLU A 41 7.74 3.36 -14.78
C GLU A 41 6.34 3.42 -15.38
N GLY A 42 6.04 4.53 -16.04
CA GLY A 42 4.72 4.75 -16.59
C GLY A 42 4.62 5.92 -17.55
N LYS A 43 3.38 6.28 -17.82
CA LYS A 43 3.01 7.36 -18.73
C LYS A 43 2.01 8.30 -18.06
N ILE A 44 2.15 9.58 -18.35
CA ILE A 44 1.16 10.62 -18.08
C ILE A 44 0.69 11.22 -19.41
N ASN A 45 -0.63 11.41 -19.55
CA ASN A 45 -1.27 11.89 -20.78
C ASN A 45 -0.92 11.01 -22.02
N THR A 46 -0.95 11.58 -23.24
CA THR A 46 -0.70 10.95 -24.55
C THR A 46 0.73 10.42 -24.77
N GLY A 47 1.36 9.86 -23.74
CA GLY A 47 2.60 9.09 -23.84
C GLY A 47 3.85 9.77 -23.28
N THR A 48 3.72 10.84 -22.49
CA THR A 48 4.88 11.43 -21.80
C THR A 48 5.35 10.50 -20.69
N ASP A 49 6.65 10.26 -20.60
CA ASP A 49 7.23 9.41 -19.55
C ASP A 49 7.00 10.00 -18.17
N LEU A 50 6.60 9.12 -17.26
CA LEU A 50 6.44 9.37 -15.84
C LEU A 50 7.25 8.32 -15.08
N LYS A 51 8.09 8.77 -14.15
CA LYS A 51 8.75 7.92 -13.18
C LYS A 51 8.31 8.31 -11.79
N LEU A 52 8.03 7.33 -10.94
CA LEU A 52 7.68 7.56 -9.54
C LEU A 52 8.70 6.84 -8.66
N TYR A 53 9.45 7.58 -7.85
CA TYR A 53 10.40 7.06 -6.89
C TYR A 53 9.76 7.14 -5.50
N ILE A 54 9.48 6.01 -4.87
CA ILE A 54 9.08 5.97 -3.45
C ILE A 54 10.35 5.73 -2.63
N THR A 55 10.71 6.70 -1.81
CA THR A 55 11.96 6.67 -1.01
C THR A 55 11.70 6.29 0.44
N HIS A 56 10.51 6.59 0.93
CA HIS A 56 10.07 6.26 2.28
C HIS A 56 8.70 5.63 2.22
N SER A 57 8.52 4.57 3.01
CA SER A 57 7.23 3.96 3.24
C SER A 57 7.16 3.45 4.67
N SER A 58 6.05 3.72 5.34
CA SER A 58 5.75 3.16 6.65
C SER A 58 4.27 2.81 6.76
N GLN A 59 3.99 1.66 7.36
CA GLN A 59 2.65 1.29 7.78
C GLN A 59 2.12 2.30 8.81
N SER A 60 0.85 2.68 8.69
CA SER A 60 0.18 3.57 9.63
C SER A 60 0.00 2.88 10.97
N THR A 61 0.21 3.62 12.06
CA THR A 61 -0.06 3.14 13.43
C THR A 61 -1.56 3.03 13.74
N GLU A 62 -2.40 3.67 12.92
CA GLU A 62 -3.85 3.72 13.11
C GLU A 62 -4.59 2.65 12.29
N ALA A 63 -3.97 2.16 11.21
CA ALA A 63 -4.60 1.20 10.30
C ALA A 63 -3.56 0.35 9.54
N ASP A 64 -3.59 -0.95 9.79
CA ASP A 64 -2.64 -1.94 9.23
C ASP A 64 -2.62 -2.01 7.69
N LEU A 65 -3.67 -1.52 7.02
CA LEU A 65 -3.77 -1.54 5.55
C LEU A 65 -3.50 -0.19 4.90
N VAL A 66 -2.98 0.76 5.66
CA VAL A 66 -2.67 2.12 5.22
C VAL A 66 -1.18 2.36 5.33
N TYR A 67 -0.58 2.87 4.26
CA TYR A 67 0.86 3.13 4.18
C TYR A 67 1.08 4.60 3.83
N ASN A 68 1.84 5.29 4.67
CA ASN A 68 2.32 6.62 4.39
C ASN A 68 3.56 6.49 3.49
N VAL A 69 3.60 7.23 2.39
CA VAL A 69 4.68 7.17 1.41
C VAL A 69 5.17 8.56 1.03
N ALA A 70 6.46 8.67 0.77
CA ALA A 70 7.10 9.89 0.32
C ALA A 70 8.16 9.61 -0.75
N GLY A 71 8.38 10.58 -1.64
CA GLY A 71 9.34 10.41 -2.73
C GLY A 71 9.27 11.52 -3.76
N TYR A 72 9.56 11.17 -5.03
CA TYR A 72 9.61 12.12 -6.12
C TYR A 72 8.97 11.55 -7.38
N SER A 73 8.13 12.34 -8.04
CA SER A 73 7.69 12.08 -9.42
C SER A 73 8.71 12.71 -10.36
N THR A 74 8.87 12.16 -11.55
CA THR A 74 9.64 12.80 -12.61
C THR A 74 8.85 12.73 -13.90
N VAL A 75 8.53 13.89 -14.45
CA VAL A 75 7.90 14.03 -15.77
C VAL A 75 8.88 14.78 -16.66
N ARG A 76 9.37 14.12 -17.71
CA ARG A 76 10.50 14.59 -18.52
C ARG A 76 11.75 14.81 -17.65
N THR A 77 12.13 16.07 -17.40
CA THR A 77 13.29 16.48 -16.62
C THR A 77 12.93 17.07 -15.26
N ASN A 78 11.63 17.25 -14.98
CA ASN A 78 11.18 17.91 -13.78
C ASN A 78 10.90 16.86 -12.71
N ALA A 79 11.74 16.86 -11.67
CA ALA A 79 11.53 16.07 -10.48
C ALA A 79 10.77 16.89 -9.43
N THR A 80 9.65 16.35 -8.94
CA THR A 80 8.80 17.03 -7.96
C THR A 80 8.62 16.12 -6.74
N PRO A 81 8.94 16.58 -5.51
CA PRO A 81 8.68 15.80 -4.31
C PRO A 81 7.18 15.53 -4.14
N PHE A 82 6.81 14.41 -3.52
CA PHE A 82 5.44 14.12 -3.12
C PHE A 82 5.37 13.42 -1.77
N ASN A 83 4.22 13.55 -1.13
CA ASN A 83 3.82 12.76 0.02
C ASN A 83 2.41 12.22 -0.20
N GLY A 84 2.08 11.08 0.40
CA GLY A 84 0.75 10.52 0.21
C GLY A 84 0.50 9.22 0.96
N VAL A 85 -0.60 8.59 0.56
CA VAL A 85 -1.11 7.40 1.20
C VAL A 85 -1.43 6.34 0.16
N ILE A 86 -1.08 5.11 0.47
CA ILE A 86 -1.54 3.90 -0.22
C ILE A 86 -2.46 3.14 0.75
N THR A 87 -3.66 2.81 0.30
CA THR A 87 -4.66 2.09 1.10
C THR A 87 -5.02 0.78 0.41
N ILE A 88 -4.79 -0.34 1.09
CA ILE A 88 -5.20 -1.66 0.62
C ILE A 88 -6.64 -1.92 1.05
N THR A 89 -7.50 -2.25 0.10
CA THR A 89 -8.92 -2.52 0.34
C THR A 89 -9.28 -4.00 0.17
N GLY A 90 -8.43 -4.78 -0.49
CA GLY A 90 -8.60 -6.22 -0.66
C GLY A 90 -7.26 -6.94 -0.64
N GLN A 91 -7.24 -8.10 0.02
CA GLN A 91 -6.08 -9.00 0.03
C GLN A 91 -6.55 -10.45 -0.11
N LYS A 92 -5.83 -11.21 -0.94
CA LYS A 92 -6.00 -12.65 -1.09
C LYS A 92 -4.63 -13.31 -1.01
N LYS A 93 -4.45 -14.16 0.00
CA LYS A 93 -3.22 -14.92 0.20
C LYS A 93 -3.31 -16.30 -0.42
N THR A 94 -2.23 -16.71 -1.08
CA THR A 94 -1.98 -18.08 -1.55
C THR A 94 -0.72 -18.62 -0.86
N LYS A 95 -0.26 -19.82 -1.24
CA LYS A 95 0.98 -20.39 -0.66
C LYS A 95 2.24 -19.61 -1.05
N SER A 96 2.27 -19.03 -2.25
CA SER A 96 3.46 -18.40 -2.82
C SER A 96 3.29 -16.91 -3.10
N GLU A 97 2.08 -16.37 -2.97
CA GLU A 97 1.78 -14.99 -3.37
C GLU A 97 0.66 -14.37 -2.53
N VAL A 98 0.76 -13.06 -2.29
CA VAL A 98 -0.32 -12.20 -1.81
C VAL A 98 -0.77 -11.28 -2.95
N ILE A 99 -2.04 -11.39 -3.32
CA ILE A 99 -2.69 -10.52 -4.29
C ILE A 99 -3.38 -9.39 -3.53
N ILE A 100 -3.08 -8.14 -3.89
CA ILE A 100 -3.64 -6.96 -3.25
C ILE A 100 -4.37 -6.07 -4.25
N THR A 101 -5.43 -5.42 -3.77
CA THR A 101 -6.12 -4.33 -4.47
C THR A 101 -6.28 -3.15 -3.53
N GLY A 102 -6.25 -1.94 -4.07
CA GLY A 102 -6.33 -0.75 -3.24
C GLY A 102 -6.44 0.54 -4.02
N HIS A 103 -6.27 1.64 -3.29
CA HIS A 103 -6.27 2.99 -3.82
C HIS A 103 -5.00 3.71 -3.37
N TYR A 104 -4.65 4.76 -4.10
CA TYR A 104 -3.55 5.64 -3.72
C TYR A 104 -3.95 7.10 -3.90
N SER A 105 -3.34 7.96 -3.08
CA SER A 105 -3.45 9.41 -3.17
C SER A 105 -2.12 10.04 -2.81
N LEU A 106 -1.42 10.59 -3.80
CA LEU A 106 -0.13 11.24 -3.65
C LEU A 106 -0.26 12.71 -4.03
N SER A 107 0.24 13.61 -3.20
CA SER A 107 0.25 15.05 -3.46
C SER A 107 1.68 15.51 -3.68
N GLU A 108 1.94 16.10 -4.83
CA GLU A 108 3.21 16.75 -5.12
C GLU A 108 3.34 18.05 -4.30
N GLU A 109 4.56 18.35 -3.87
CA GLU A 109 4.90 19.60 -3.23
C GLU A 109 4.94 20.74 -4.25
N GLY A 110 4.44 21.91 -3.84
CA GLY A 110 4.34 23.09 -4.68
C GLY A 110 2.93 23.69 -4.70
N ALA A 111 2.85 24.93 -5.16
CA ALA A 111 1.61 25.71 -5.24
C ALA A 111 1.24 26.12 -6.67
N GLY A 112 1.98 25.66 -7.68
CA GLY A 112 1.83 26.08 -9.08
C GLY A 112 1.01 25.11 -9.93
N ARG A 113 0.72 25.51 -11.17
CA ARG A 113 0.00 24.68 -12.17
C ARG A 113 0.78 23.43 -12.60
N HIS A 114 2.05 23.35 -12.24
CA HIS A 114 2.97 22.24 -12.50
C HIS A 114 3.15 21.28 -11.32
N SER A 115 2.41 21.52 -10.22
CA SER A 115 2.29 20.60 -9.09
C SER A 115 0.83 20.14 -8.97
N GLY A 116 0.63 18.87 -8.65
CA GLY A 116 -0.70 18.29 -8.61
C GLY A 116 -0.83 17.13 -7.63
N ALA A 117 -1.89 16.37 -7.80
CA ALA A 117 -2.15 15.16 -7.03
C ALA A 117 -2.43 13.99 -7.96
N PHE A 118 -1.75 12.88 -7.68
CA PHE A 118 -2.01 11.58 -8.27
C PHE A 118 -3.03 10.82 -7.44
N LYS A 119 -4.08 10.30 -8.08
CA LYS A 119 -5.10 9.46 -7.43
C LYS A 119 -5.54 8.34 -8.34
N GLY A 120 -5.81 7.17 -7.77
CA GLY A 120 -6.30 6.04 -8.54
C GLY A 120 -6.31 4.74 -7.75
N ASP A 121 -6.34 3.65 -8.52
CA ASP A 121 -6.39 2.29 -8.03
C ASP A 121 -5.05 1.58 -8.24
N LEU A 122 -4.78 0.57 -7.42
CA LEU A 122 -3.64 -0.29 -7.57
C LEU A 122 -4.04 -1.77 -7.54
N THR A 123 -3.22 -2.59 -8.18
CA THR A 123 -3.23 -4.04 -8.06
C THR A 123 -1.80 -4.53 -7.90
N GLY A 124 -1.58 -5.45 -6.98
CA GLY A 124 -0.26 -6.00 -6.69
C GLY A 124 -0.29 -7.51 -6.57
N PHE A 125 0.76 -8.15 -7.06
CA PHE A 125 1.05 -9.58 -6.94
C PHE A 125 2.40 -9.68 -6.23
N ILE A 126 2.43 -10.11 -4.97
CA ILE A 126 3.61 -10.04 -4.10
C ILE A 126 4.04 -11.46 -3.76
N ALA A 127 5.22 -11.87 -4.23
CA ALA A 127 5.74 -13.19 -3.92
C ALA A 127 6.14 -13.29 -2.44
N VAL A 128 5.69 -14.35 -1.78
CA VAL A 128 5.96 -14.63 -0.37
C VAL A 128 6.61 -15.98 -0.18
N ASN A 129 7.40 -16.11 0.88
CA ASN A 129 7.95 -17.41 1.31
C ASN A 129 6.92 -18.25 2.08
N ASP A 130 7.31 -19.45 2.52
CA ASP A 130 6.44 -20.35 3.30
C ASP A 130 5.94 -19.76 4.63
N LEU A 131 6.63 -18.76 5.16
CA LEU A 131 6.23 -18.01 6.37
C LEU A 131 5.27 -16.85 6.04
N GLY A 132 5.04 -16.57 4.75
CA GLY A 132 4.20 -15.47 4.28
C GLY A 132 4.89 -14.12 4.22
N ASN A 133 6.22 -14.06 4.39
CA ASN A 133 6.97 -12.81 4.31
C ASN A 133 7.28 -12.47 2.84
N PRO A 134 7.23 -11.19 2.43
CA PRO A 134 7.56 -10.77 1.08
C PRO A 134 9.01 -11.12 0.76
N THR A 135 9.24 -11.69 -0.41
CA THR A 135 10.59 -12.05 -0.89
C THR A 135 11.33 -10.87 -1.51
N GLY A 136 10.61 -9.78 -1.79
CA GLY A 136 11.10 -8.64 -2.58
C GLY A 136 10.63 -8.69 -4.03
N ASP A 137 10.23 -9.86 -4.54
CA ASP A 137 9.65 -9.99 -5.88
C ASP A 137 8.17 -9.60 -5.85
N HIS A 138 7.78 -8.67 -6.73
CA HIS A 138 6.39 -8.27 -6.90
C HIS A 138 6.09 -7.75 -8.30
N GLN A 139 4.80 -7.70 -8.64
CA GLN A 139 4.28 -6.98 -9.79
C GLN A 139 3.15 -6.08 -9.31
N THR A 140 3.42 -4.77 -9.25
CA THR A 140 2.49 -3.75 -8.79
C THR A 140 2.19 -2.80 -9.94
N SER A 141 0.92 -2.60 -10.22
CA SER A 141 0.42 -1.68 -11.23
C SER A 141 -0.52 -0.66 -10.60
N PHE A 142 -0.46 0.56 -11.10
CA PHE A 142 -1.26 1.70 -10.66
C PHE A 142 -1.93 2.32 -11.88
N SER A 143 -3.22 2.61 -11.76
CA SER A 143 -4.04 3.22 -12.81
C SER A 143 -4.86 4.33 -12.21
N GLY A 144 -4.78 5.52 -12.79
CA GLY A 144 -5.45 6.69 -12.22
C GLY A 144 -5.31 7.95 -13.04
N SER A 145 -5.19 9.06 -12.32
CA SER A 145 -5.00 10.37 -12.90
C SER A 145 -4.13 11.27 -12.04
N TRP A 146 -3.47 12.20 -12.70
CA TRP A 146 -2.87 13.38 -12.10
C TRP A 146 -3.77 14.59 -12.37
N GLN A 147 -4.00 15.40 -11.34
CA GLN A 147 -4.74 16.66 -11.46
C GLN A 147 -3.92 17.81 -10.90
N SER A 148 -3.83 18.92 -11.63
CA SER A 148 -3.15 20.13 -11.12
C SER A 148 -3.88 20.67 -9.89
N ARG A 149 -3.14 21.36 -9.01
CA ARG A 149 -3.70 21.91 -7.76
C ARG A 149 -4.82 22.93 -7.97
N ASP A 150 -4.77 23.68 -9.09
CA ASP A 150 -5.81 24.61 -9.52
C ASP A 150 -6.99 23.92 -10.25
N ALA A 151 -6.95 22.59 -10.35
CA ALA A 151 -7.92 21.72 -11.04
C ALA A 151 -8.12 22.02 -12.53
N THR A 152 -7.25 22.81 -13.16
CA THR A 152 -7.38 23.16 -14.59
C THR A 152 -6.82 22.11 -15.55
N LEU A 153 -5.95 21.22 -15.07
CA LEU A 153 -5.35 20.14 -15.86
C LEU A 153 -5.68 18.79 -15.22
N LEU A 154 -6.09 17.82 -16.05
CA LEU A 154 -6.37 16.45 -15.64
C LEU A 154 -5.78 15.50 -16.69
N PHE A 155 -4.88 14.62 -16.26
CA PHE A 155 -4.22 13.67 -17.13
C PHE A 155 -4.39 12.26 -16.60
N LYS A 156 -4.71 11.31 -17.49
CA LYS A 156 -4.66 9.89 -17.15
C LYS A 156 -3.22 9.44 -16.95
N THR A 157 -3.04 8.55 -16.00
CA THR A 157 -1.74 8.01 -15.63
C THR A 157 -1.80 6.50 -15.42
N ASN A 158 -0.77 5.80 -15.88
CA ASN A 158 -0.56 4.39 -15.59
C ASN A 158 0.93 4.17 -15.33
N TRP A 159 1.28 3.48 -14.26
CA TRP A 159 2.66 3.09 -13.97
C TRP A 159 2.71 1.74 -13.26
N LYS A 160 3.85 1.07 -13.38
CA LYS A 160 4.09 -0.24 -12.75
C LYS A 160 5.55 -0.36 -12.32
N ASN A 161 5.84 -1.29 -11.43
CA ASN A 161 7.23 -1.63 -11.15
C ASN A 161 7.84 -2.37 -12.35
N LYS A 162 9.16 -2.28 -12.46
CA LYS A 162 9.93 -2.87 -13.54
C LYS A 162 10.34 -4.29 -13.23
#